data_AF-A0A497RTW2-F1
#
_entry.id   AF-A0A497RTW2-F1
#
_cell.length_a   1.000
_cell.length_b   1.000
_cell.length_c   1.000
_cell.angle_alpha   90.00
_cell.angle_beta   90.00
_cell.angle_gamma   90.00
#
_symmetry.space_group_name_H-M   'P 1'
#
loop_
_entity.id
_entity.type
_entity.pdbx_description
1 polymer ?
#
loop_
_entity_poly.entity_id
_entity_poly.type
_entity_poly.pdbx_seq_one_letter_code
_entity_poly.pdbx_strand_id
1 'polypeptide(L)' 'MKVVQIRLPEKLVKKIDELVEQGYYESRSEFIRTKLREVIEGR' A
#
# COMPACT_ATOMS: atom_id res chain seq x y z
N MET A 1 -4.26 8.62 13.50
CA MET A 1 -4.50 7.78 12.30
C MET A 1 -5.75 6.94 12.53
N LYS A 2 -6.65 6.84 11.56
CA LYS A 2 -7.83 5.95 11.64
C LYS A 2 -7.52 4.67 10.86
N VAL A 3 -7.75 3.50 11.47
CA VAL A 3 -7.59 2.22 10.78
C VAL A 3 -8.81 2.00 9.91
N VAL A 4 -8.59 1.71 8.63
CA VAL A 4 -9.65 1.43 7.65
C VAL A 4 -9.40 0.03 7.10
N GLN A 5 -10.43 -0.81 7.14
CA GLN A 5 -10.37 -2.12 6.52
C GLN A 5 -10.92 -2.03 5.10
N ILE A 6 -10.09 -2.36 4.12
CA ILE A 6 -10.46 -2.40 2.70
C ILE A 6 -10.38 -3.83 2.19
N ARG A 7 -11.23 -4.17 1.21
CA ARG A 7 -11.16 -5.44 0.51
C ARG A 7 -10.44 -5.24 -0.80
N LEU A 8 -9.32 -5.93 -0.97
CA LEU A 8 -8.51 -5.90 -2.18
C LEU A 8 -8.50 -7.29 -2.83
N PRO A 9 -8.45 -7.37 -4.16
CA PRO A 9 -8.18 -8.61 -4.86
C PRO A 9 -6.84 -9.21 -4.45
N GLU A 10 -6.79 -10.53 -4.26
CA GLU A 10 -5.59 -11.24 -3.83
C GLU A 10 -4.38 -11.01 -4.74
N LYS A 11 -4.60 -10.83 -6.05
CA LYS A 11 -3.53 -10.51 -7.01
C LYS A 11 -2.81 -9.20 -6.68
N LEU A 12 -3.56 -8.19 -6.22
CA LEU A 12 -2.96 -6.90 -5.82
C LEU A 12 -2.25 -7.04 -4.49
N VAL A 13 -2.84 -7.77 -3.53
CA VAL A 13 -2.21 -8.03 -2.23
C VAL A 13 -0.87 -8.73 -2.42
N LYS A 14 -0.79 -9.75 -3.29
CA LYS A 14 0.48 -10.45 -3.59
C LYS A 14 1.54 -9.51 -4.14
N LYS A 15 1.20 -8.67 -5.13
CA LYS A 15 2.14 -7.69 -5.66
C LYS A 15 2.62 -6.70 -4.60
N ILE A 16 1.74 -6.29 -3.69
CA ILE A 16 2.12 -5.41 -2.58
C ILE A 16 3.05 -6.15 -1.61
N ASP A 17 2.78 -7.42 -1.33
CA ASP A 17 3.64 -8.26 -0.48
C ASP A 17 5.03 -8.40 -1.10
N GLU A 18 5.14 -8.69 -2.41
CA GLU A 18 6.43 -8.78 -3.10
C GLU A 18 7.24 -7.47 -2.98
N LEU A 19 6.58 -6.31 -3.06
CA LEU A 19 7.25 -5.01 -2.90
C LEU A 19 7.71 -4.75 -1.46
N VAL A 20 6.96 -5.24 -0.48
CA VAL A 20 7.32 -5.17 0.95
C VAL A 20 8.48 -6.12 1.24
N GLU A 21 8.45 -7.35 0.71
CA GLU A 21 9.52 -8.34 0.83
C GLU A 21 10.82 -7.90 0.18
N GLN A 22 10.75 -7.15 -0.92
CA GLN A 22 11.91 -6.53 -1.55
C GLN A 22 12.50 -5.35 -0.75
N GLY A 23 11.88 -4.96 0.36
CA GLY A 23 12.37 -3.90 1.25
C GLY A 23 12.07 -2.48 0.75
N TYR A 24 11.21 -2.31 -0.26
CA TYR A 24 10.81 -0.98 -0.72
C TYR A 24 9.85 -0.28 0.25
N TYR A 25 9.14 -1.04 1.09
CA TYR A 25 8.14 -0.52 2.04
C TYR A 25 8.16 -1.34 3.32
N GLU A 26 7.98 -0.71 4.49
CA GLU A 26 7.97 -1.39 5.79
C GLU A 26 6.69 -2.21 6.03
N SER A 27 5.62 -1.91 5.31
CA SER A 27 4.33 -2.59 5.47
C SER A 27 3.40 -2.34 4.29
N ARG A 28 2.45 -3.26 4.06
CA ARG A 28 1.36 -3.08 3.06
C ARG A 28 0.62 -1.77 3.27
N SER A 29 0.36 -1.41 4.52
CA SER A 29 -0.31 -0.16 4.89
C SER A 29 0.53 1.07 4.54
N GLU A 30 1.86 0.97 4.60
CA GLU A 30 2.76 2.06 4.21
C GLU A 30 2.76 2.24 2.70
N PHE A 31 2.88 1.15 1.94
CA PHE A 31 2.74 1.17 0.49
C PHE A 31 1.46 1.88 0.05
N ILE A 32 0.33 1.46 0.62
CA ILE A 32 -0.99 2.01 0.29
C ILE A 32 -1.06 3.49 0.65
N ARG A 33 -0.53 3.91 1.81
CA ARG A 33 -0.51 5.33 2.22
C ARG A 33 0.34 6.19 1.30
N THR A 34 1.55 5.75 0.99
CA THR A 34 2.48 6.50 0.12
C THR A 34 1.87 6.65 -1.27
N LYS A 35 1.36 5.57 -1.85
CA LYS A 35 0.70 5.63 -3.16
C LYS A 35 -0.59 6.44 -3.14
N LEU A 36 -1.43 6.33 -2.10
CA LEU A 36 -2.61 7.21 -1.97
C LEU A 36 -2.22 8.68 -1.88
N ARG A 37 -1.16 9.00 -1.12
CA ARG A 37 -0.64 10.36 -0.98
C ARG A 37 -0.13 10.89 -2.31
N GLU A 38 0.65 10.12 -3.06
CA GLU A 38 1.10 10.51 -4.40
C GLU A 38 -0.07 10.76 -5.36
N VAL A 39 -1.15 9.95 -5.26
CA VAL A 39 -2.33 10.09 -6.14
C VAL A 39 -3.23 11.27 -5.74
N ILE A 40 -3.40 11.52 -4.44
CA ILE A 40 -4.33 12.54 -3.92
C ILE A 40 -3.65 13.90 -3.75
N GLU A 41 -2.44 13.92 -3.19
CA GLU A 41 -1.65 15.13 -2.97
C GLU A 41 -0.70 15.42 -4.15
N GLY A 42 -0.81 14.66 -5.25
CA GLY A 42 -0.07 14.89 -6.50
C GLY A 42 -0.41 16.24 -7.12
N ARG A 43 0.24 17.29 -6.59
CA ARG A 43 0.42 18.62 -7.15
C ARG A 43 1.78 19.17 -6.73
#